data_AF-A0A327KZB9-F1
#
_entry.id   AF-A0A327KZB9-F1
#
_cell.length_a   1.000
_cell.length_b   1.000
_cell.length_c   1.000
_cell.angle_alpha   90.00
_cell.angle_beta   90.00
_cell.angle_gamma   90.00
#
_symmetry.space_group_name_H-M   'P 1'
#
loop_
_entity.id
_entity.type
_entity.pdbx_description
1 polymer ?
#
loop_
_entity_poly.entity_id
_entity_poly.type
_entity_poly.pdbx_seq_one_letter_code
_entity_poly.pdbx_strand_id
1 'polypeptide(L)'
;MPRYTIRISNEETAYEASDIVLPDPDRACELAVKLVADLFSSGPTAFGAWSECSIRVVAEDGEQVFAASAGEAALIERDFVRSESEALANN
;
A
#
# COMPACT_ATOMS: atom_id res chain seq x y z
N MET A 1 -0.35 17.30 11.24
CA MET A 1 -0.72 16.26 10.27
C MET A 1 -0.16 14.96 10.78
N PRO A 2 -0.95 13.87 10.80
CA PRO A 2 -0.49 12.58 11.30
C PRO A 2 0.66 12.03 10.45
N ARG A 3 1.54 11.26 11.10
CA ARG A 3 2.62 10.53 10.44
C ARG A 3 2.29 9.06 10.35
N TYR A 4 2.70 8.45 9.26
CA TYR A 4 2.49 7.04 8.98
C TYR A 4 3.81 6.38 8.58
N THR A 5 3.89 5.09 8.88
CA THR A 5 4.94 4.20 8.41
C THR A 5 4.29 3.11 7.57
N ILE A 6 4.73 3.00 6.32
CA ILE A 6 4.33 1.93 5.40
C ILE A 6 5.43 0.89 5.39
N ARG A 7 5.09 -0.36 5.69
CA ARG A 7 6.03 -1.49 5.69
C ARG A 7 5.52 -2.59 4.77
N ILE A 8 6.42 -3.14 3.96
CA ILE A 8 6.20 -4.35 3.15
C ILE A 8 7.20 -5.41 3.63
N SER A 9 6.69 -6.57 4.04
CA SER A 9 7.51 -7.62 4.65
C SER A 9 7.06 -9.03 4.29
N ASN A 10 8.01 -9.93 4.07
CA ASN A 10 7.85 -11.39 3.90
C ASN A 10 8.71 -12.11 4.96
N GLU A 11 8.31 -12.00 6.23
CA GLU A 11 9.08 -12.41 7.42
C GLU A 11 10.30 -11.51 7.72
N GLU A 12 10.99 -11.00 6.71
CA GLU A 12 11.97 -9.91 6.80
C GLU A 12 11.37 -8.59 6.29
N THR A 13 11.82 -7.44 6.84
CA THR A 13 11.40 -6.13 6.32
C THR A 13 12.06 -5.88 4.97
N ALA A 14 11.31 -6.13 3.90
CA ALA A 14 11.79 -5.97 2.54
C ALA A 14 11.70 -4.51 2.05
N TYR A 15 10.75 -3.74 2.58
CA TYR A 15 10.67 -2.29 2.36
C TYR A 15 10.01 -1.57 3.54
N GLU A 16 10.52 -0.38 3.85
CA GLU A 16 9.95 0.51 4.85
C GLU A 16 10.09 1.96 4.40
N ALA A 17 8.99 2.69 4.50
CA ALA A 17 8.95 4.14 4.35
C ALA A 17 8.30 4.73 5.60
N SER A 18 9.10 5.41 6.42
CA SER A 18 8.67 6.11 7.63
C SER A 18 8.43 7.60 7.35
N ASP A 19 7.92 8.31 8.35
CA ASP A 19 7.76 9.76 8.34
C ASP A 19 6.86 10.31 7.22
N ILE A 20 5.93 9.48 6.73
CA ILE A 20 4.96 9.89 5.71
C ILE A 20 3.90 10.77 6.36
N VAL A 21 3.89 12.05 6.02
CA VAL A 21 2.93 13.02 6.54
C VAL A 21 1.73 13.09 5.60
N LEU A 22 0.58 12.61 6.06
CA LEU A 22 -0.67 12.65 5.32
C LEU A 22 -1.80 13.21 6.18
N PRO A 23 -2.87 13.78 5.58
CA PRO A 23 -3.94 14.40 6.33
C PRO A 23 -4.85 13.40 7.06
N ASP A 24 -4.97 12.18 6.55
CA ASP A 24 -5.92 11.15 7.02
C ASP A 24 -5.42 9.73 6.69
N PRO A 25 -5.95 8.69 7.36
CA PRO A 25 -5.53 7.30 7.14
C PRO A 25 -5.95 6.75 5.78
N ASP A 26 -7.05 7.20 5.18
CA ASP A 26 -7.50 6.70 3.87
C ASP A 26 -6.49 7.03 2.78
N ARG A 27 -5.92 8.25 2.80
CA ARG A 27 -4.81 8.63 1.93
C ARG A 27 -3.55 7.82 2.16
N ALA A 28 -3.28 7.43 3.40
CA ALA A 28 -2.15 6.58 3.72
C ALA A 28 -2.34 5.16 3.17
N CYS A 29 -3.57 4.62 3.23
CA CYS A 29 -3.95 3.37 2.59
C CYS A 29 -3.84 3.43 1.06
N GLU A 30 -4.38 4.48 0.43
CA GLU A 30 -4.28 4.70 -1.01
C GLU A 30 -2.81 4.75 -1.48
N LEU A 31 -1.96 5.48 -0.75
CA LEU A 31 -0.54 5.56 -1.05
C LEU A 31 0.15 4.20 -0.90
N ALA A 32 -0.14 3.48 0.18
CA ALA A 32 0.39 2.14 0.43
C ALA A 32 0.05 1.16 -0.70
N VAL A 33 -1.21 1.17 -1.15
CA VAL A 33 -1.70 0.33 -2.24
C VAL A 33 -1.02 0.69 -3.58
N LYS A 34 -0.95 1.99 -3.91
CA LYS A 34 -0.27 2.46 -5.14
C LYS A 34 1.21 2.09 -5.14
N LEU A 35 1.88 2.22 -4.00
CA LEU A 35 3.29 1.91 -3.85
C LEU A 35 3.56 0.40 -4.03
N VAL A 36 2.66 -0.47 -3.57
CA VAL A 36 2.74 -1.92 -3.86
C VAL A 36 2.52 -2.21 -5.34
N ALA A 37 1.53 -1.59 -5.97
CA ALA A 37 1.25 -1.80 -7.39
C ALA A 37 2.43 -1.34 -8.27
N ASP A 38 3.04 -0.20 -7.93
CA ASP A 38 4.25 0.31 -8.58
C ASP A 38 5.44 -0.62 -8.36
N LEU A 39 5.69 -1.09 -7.13
CA LEU A 39 6.79 -2.03 -6.85
C LEU A 39 6.58 -3.40 -7.50
N PHE A 40 5.33 -3.87 -7.56
CA PHE A 40 4.95 -5.11 -8.23
C PHE A 40 5.15 -5.01 -9.75
N SER A 41 4.80 -3.87 -10.35
CA SER A 41 4.92 -3.61 -11.80
C SER A 41 6.34 -3.27 -12.24
N SER A 42 7.11 -2.57 -11.39
CA SER A 42 8.51 -2.19 -11.65
C SER A 42 9.50 -3.32 -11.37
N GLY A 43 9.05 -4.38 -10.70
CA GLY A 43 9.68 -5.69 -10.64
C GLY A 43 11.16 -5.69 -10.24
N PRO A 44 11.49 -5.49 -8.95
CA PRO A 44 12.76 -5.97 -8.44
C PRO A 44 12.60 -7.44 -7.99
N THR A 45 13.59 -8.25 -8.36
CA THR A 45 13.92 -9.57 -7.78
C THR A 45 14.17 -9.53 -6.26
N ALA A 46 14.03 -8.38 -5.60
CA ALA A 46 14.24 -8.17 -4.17
C ALA A 46 13.15 -8.84 -3.31
N PHE A 47 11.92 -8.95 -3.83
CA PHE A 47 10.83 -9.66 -3.16
C PHE A 47 10.70 -11.04 -3.80
N GLY A 48 11.39 -12.04 -3.24
CA GLY A 48 11.46 -13.39 -3.84
C GLY A 48 10.08 -13.98 -4.16
N ALA A 49 9.16 -13.91 -3.19
CA ALA A 49 7.77 -14.34 -3.36
C ALA A 49 6.80 -13.23 -2.90
N TRP A 50 6.31 -12.44 -3.86
CA TRP A 50 5.28 -11.43 -3.63
C TRP A 50 4.01 -12.00 -2.97
N SER A 51 3.70 -13.26 -3.21
CA SER A 51 2.59 -13.97 -2.56
C SER A 51 2.71 -14.08 -1.04
N GLU A 52 3.93 -13.94 -0.50
CA GLU A 52 4.23 -14.02 0.93
C GLU A 52 4.43 -12.63 1.55
N CYS A 53 4.39 -11.58 0.73
CA CYS A 53 4.54 -10.21 1.19
C CYS A 53 3.23 -9.72 1.81
N SER A 54 3.34 -9.09 2.97
CA SER A 54 2.27 -8.34 3.63
C SER A 54 2.62 -6.86 3.64
N ILE A 55 1.62 -6.02 3.41
CA ILE A 55 1.71 -4.58 3.60
C ILE A 55 1.01 -4.17 4.90
N ARG A 56 1.63 -3.26 5.64
CA ARG A 56 1.07 -2.65 6.85
C ARG A 56 1.27 -1.15 6.82
N VAL A 57 0.27 -0.42 7.28
CA VAL A 57 0.36 1.01 7.55
C VAL A 57 0.10 1.22 9.03
N VAL A 58 1.04 1.89 9.69
CA VAL A 58 1.00 2.15 11.12
C VAL A 58 1.09 3.66 11.33
N ALA A 59 0.20 4.22 12.14
CA ALA A 59 0.24 5.61 12.56
C ALA A 59 1.34 5.84 13.62
N GLU A 60 1.71 7.10 13.86
CA GLU A 60 2.76 7.48 14.82
C GLU A 60 2.48 6.99 16.26
N ASP A 61 1.22 6.86 16.63
CA ASP A 61 0.77 6.33 17.92
C ASP A 61 0.83 4.80 18.04
N GLY A 62 1.25 4.13 16.95
CA GLY A 62 1.32 2.67 16.86
C GLY A 62 0.02 2.00 16.41
N GLU A 63 -1.03 2.78 16.10
CA GLU A 63 -2.28 2.22 15.56
C GLU A 63 -2.06 1.66 14.16
N GLN A 64 -2.41 0.39 13.96
CA GLN A 64 -2.40 -0.22 12.64
C GLN A 64 -3.66 0.19 11.88
N VAL A 65 -3.52 1.13 10.96
CA VAL A 65 -4.64 1.66 10.16
C VAL A 65 -4.94 0.81 8.93
N PHE A 66 -3.97 0.03 8.46
CA PHE A 66 -4.16 -0.87 7.32
C PHE A 66 -3.25 -2.09 7.41
N ALA A 67 -3.78 -3.26 7.01
CA ALA A 67 -2.97 -4.40 6.66
C ALA A 67 -3.65 -5.23 5.58
N ALA A 68 -2.86 -5.69 4.62
CA ALA A 68 -3.30 -6.57 3.54
C ALA A 68 -2.13 -7.43 3.08
N SER A 69 -2.42 -8.56 2.43
CA SER A 69 -1.40 -9.22 1.60
C SER A 69 -1.08 -8.37 0.36
N ALA A 70 0.10 -8.54 -0.24
CA ALA A 70 0.44 -7.86 -1.49
C ALA A 70 -0.52 -8.24 -2.64
N GLY A 71 -1.03 -9.48 -2.62
CA GLY A 71 -2.08 -9.92 -3.56
C GLY A 71 -3.40 -9.18 -3.36
N GLU A 72 -3.84 -9.00 -2.11
CA GLU A 72 -5.04 -8.19 -1.81
C GLU A 72 -4.83 -6.72 -2.15
N ALA A 73 -3.66 -6.15 -1.86
CA ALA A 73 -3.33 -4.77 -2.22
C ALA A 73 -3.39 -4.55 -3.75
N ALA A 74 -2.89 -5.49 -4.55
CA ALA A 74 -2.99 -5.43 -6.00
C ALA A 74 -4.45 -5.52 -6.51
N LEU A 75 -5.29 -6.31 -5.85
CA LEU A 75 -6.73 -6.37 -6.18
C LEU A 75 -7.46 -5.07 -5.80
N ILE A 76 -7.11 -4.48 -4.66
CA ILE A 76 -7.65 -3.19 -4.20
C ILE A 76 -7.27 -2.07 -5.17
N GLU A 77 -6.01 -2.02 -5.61
CA GLU A 77 -5.56 -1.05 -6.63
C GLU A 77 -6.38 -1.17 -7.92
N ARG A 78 -6.54 -2.41 -8.41
CA ARG A 78 -7.31 -2.68 -9.63
C ARG A 78 -8.76 -2.21 -9.49
N ASP A 79 -9.38 -2.42 -8.34
CA ASP A 79 -10.75 -1.98 -8.09
C ASP A 79 -10.84 -0.45 -7.93
N PHE A 80 -9.81 0.21 -7.38
CA PHE A 80 -9.69 1.67 -7.35
C PHE A 80 -9.60 2.25 -8.77
N VAL A 81 -8.70 1.72 -9.61
CA VAL A 81 -8.53 2.17 -11.00
C VAL A 81 -9.80 1.97 -11.81
N ARG A 82 -10.51 0.84 -11.61
CA ARG A 82 -11.80 0.60 -12.26
C ARG A 82 -12.85 1.61 -11.80
N SER A 83 -12.94 1.88 -10.49
CA SER A 83 -13.90 2.83 -9.94
C SER A 83 -13.63 4.27 -10.40
N GLU A 84 -12.37 4.69 -10.47
CA GLU A 84 -11.98 6.00 -11.01
C GLU A 84 -12.28 6.11 -12.52
N SER A 85 -12.07 5.02 -13.28
CA SER A 85 -12.41 4.98 -14.71
C SER A 85 -13.91 5.02 -14.95
N GLU A 86 -14.72 4.37 -14.11
CA GLU A 86 -16.19 4.42 -14.15
C GLU A 86 -16.72 5.79 -13.73
N ALA A 87 -16.05 6.47 -12.81
CA ALA A 87 -16.38 7.85 -12.42
C ALA A 87 -16.05 8.86 -13.53
N LEU A 88 -14.97 8.66 -14.27
CA LEU A 88 -14.59 9.49 -15.43
C LEU A 88 -15.46 9.23 -16.66
N ALA A 89 -15.98 8.03 -16.85
CA ALA A 89 -16.87 7.68 -17.95
C ALA A 89 -18.32 8.20 -17.78
N ASN A 90 -18.70 8.59 -16.56
CA ASN A 90 -20.04 9.09 -16.21
C ASN A 90 -20.10 10.63 -16.02
N ASN A 91 -19.08 11.35 -16.48
CA ASN A 91 -19.01 12.82 -16.48
C ASN A 91 -18.87 13.34 -17.92
#